data_AF-A0AA88MWB3-F1
#
_entry.id   AF-A0AA88MWB3-F1
#
_cell.length_a   1.000
_cell.length_b   1.000
_cell.length_c   1.000
_cell.angle_alpha   90.00
_cell.angle_beta   90.00
_cell.angle_gamma   90.00
#
_symmetry.space_group_name_H-M   'P 1'
#
loop_
_entity.id
_entity.type
_entity.pdbx_description
1 polymer ?
#
loop_
_entity_poly.entity_id
_entity_poly.type
_entity_poly.pdbx_seq_one_letter_code
_entity_poly.pdbx_strand_id
1 'polypeptide(L)'
;MISPRRAEQRLNRRSIYPVSFKGADVCSPFQKNMFPRSPGFPLKQGQVNGLFPHCIVPHNFSQQQTEANLNIINLLGQPLNVFPHIPKYQWKAAPEISHNSQNGSRKRKSDGNMQHDLKKQRFGSSHPYGHPAKTGTYSPVPRGEQGQTSGFVREVCSPTHSPIRHLVSSKPQCSVPFVREEYSQNSLPSHVIKDKLSQQILDLFHTCEQKVEDLEKKEFCRARLQTDIQRLFPCARIFLAGSTLNGFGSRTSDADLCLVVQERPINQKTDAVYILSLVQKLLYKLSYIERPQLIRAKVPILKFKDRVSGVEFDLNVNNIVGIRNTFLLRTYAYLEKRVRPIILVIKKWAGHHRINDASRGTLSSYSLVLMVLHYLQTLPEPVIPCLQKDYPECFSPVMDIHLVPDGPKSIPPFLSKNQSSLGDLLLGFLKYYATVFRWDKYVISVREAKALPKSNCWEWRSNFLYVEEPFDSSNTARAVHEKMKFDAIKAVFTESWQVLQVRKDLNYILPIR
;
A
#
# COMPACT_ATOMS: atom_id res chain seq x y z
N MET A 1 -60.61 3.44 -40.74
CA MET A 1 -60.38 2.04 -40.35
C MET A 1 -60.85 1.87 -38.90
N ILE A 2 -61.98 1.22 -38.64
CA ILE A 2 -62.51 0.98 -37.27
C ILE A 2 -63.23 -0.37 -37.23
N SER A 3 -62.95 -1.19 -36.21
CA SER A 3 -63.68 -2.42 -35.82
C SER A 3 -63.72 -3.61 -36.81
N PRO A 4 -64.15 -4.82 -36.36
CA PRO A 4 -64.45 -5.24 -34.99
C PRO A 4 -63.65 -6.47 -34.50
N ARG A 5 -63.84 -6.82 -33.22
CA ARG A 5 -63.40 -8.09 -32.62
C ARG A 5 -64.16 -9.28 -33.21
N ARG A 6 -63.57 -10.48 -33.16
CA ARG A 6 -64.30 -11.76 -33.18
C ARG A 6 -63.83 -12.63 -32.01
N ALA A 7 -64.74 -13.39 -31.43
CA ALA A 7 -64.45 -14.37 -30.38
C ALA A 7 -64.83 -15.75 -30.88
N GLU A 8 -64.15 -16.80 -30.42
CA GLU A 8 -64.63 -18.17 -30.58
C GLU A 8 -64.15 -19.05 -29.41
N GLN A 9 -65.03 -19.95 -28.97
CA GLN A 9 -64.78 -20.90 -27.88
C GLN A 9 -64.48 -22.28 -28.45
N ARG A 10 -63.69 -23.10 -27.75
CA ARG A 10 -63.87 -24.57 -27.75
C ARG A 10 -63.23 -25.24 -26.55
N LEU A 11 -64.05 -25.72 -25.63
CA LEU A 11 -63.66 -26.76 -24.67
C LEU A 11 -63.83 -28.13 -25.35
N ASN A 12 -62.83 -29.02 -25.22
CA ASN A 12 -63.01 -30.32 -24.57
C ASN A 12 -61.74 -31.20 -24.66
N ARG A 13 -61.25 -31.66 -23.49
CA ARG A 13 -60.95 -33.08 -23.21
C ARG A 13 -60.88 -33.27 -21.69
N ARG A 14 -61.15 -34.50 -21.21
CA ARG A 14 -61.48 -34.83 -19.81
C ARG A 14 -60.35 -35.57 -19.10
N SER A 15 -60.18 -35.29 -17.80
CA SER A 15 -59.63 -36.21 -16.77
C SER A 15 -58.14 -36.63 -16.93
N ILE A 16 -57.42 -37.15 -15.93
CA ILE A 16 -57.75 -37.67 -14.58
C ILE A 16 -56.89 -36.96 -13.50
N TYR A 17 -57.31 -37.06 -12.23
CA TYR A 17 -56.70 -36.46 -11.02
C TYR A 17 -55.30 -37.00 -10.64
N PRO A 18 -54.52 -36.25 -9.83
CA PRO A 18 -53.22 -36.68 -9.30
C PRO A 18 -53.34 -37.62 -8.10
N VAL A 19 -52.35 -38.50 -7.90
CA VAL A 19 -52.25 -39.35 -6.71
C VAL A 19 -51.57 -38.59 -5.57
N SER A 20 -52.27 -38.48 -4.44
CA SER A 20 -51.70 -38.14 -3.13
C SER A 20 -51.74 -39.39 -2.25
N PHE A 21 -50.65 -39.66 -1.52
CA PHE A 21 -50.68 -40.62 -0.41
C PHE A 21 -50.78 -39.88 0.93
N LYS A 22 -51.71 -40.35 1.77
CA LYS A 22 -51.95 -39.93 3.17
C LYS A 22 -52.21 -41.18 4.01
N GLY A 23 -51.88 -41.11 5.31
CA GLY A 23 -51.91 -42.22 6.27
C GLY A 23 -50.68 -42.09 7.18
N ALA A 24 -50.70 -41.54 8.41
CA ALA A 24 -51.70 -41.59 9.49
C ALA A 24 -51.76 -42.98 10.16
N ASP A 25 -51.74 -43.14 11.50
CA ASP A 25 -51.62 -42.16 12.59
C ASP A 25 -51.24 -42.85 13.94
N VAL A 26 -51.46 -42.19 15.09
CA VAL A 26 -51.68 -42.74 16.47
C VAL A 26 -50.56 -42.53 17.54
N CYS A 27 -50.80 -41.51 18.37
CA CYS A 27 -50.72 -41.43 19.86
C CYS A 27 -49.53 -42.01 20.68
N SER A 28 -48.67 -41.10 21.18
CA SER A 28 -48.51 -40.63 22.59
C SER A 28 -48.84 -41.55 23.81
N PRO A 29 -48.34 -41.24 25.05
CA PRO A 29 -47.14 -40.49 25.48
C PRO A 29 -46.35 -41.20 26.64
N PHE A 30 -45.24 -40.60 27.13
CA PHE A 30 -44.70 -40.91 28.48
C PHE A 30 -44.17 -39.66 29.21
N GLN A 31 -44.04 -39.76 30.55
CA GLN A 31 -43.75 -38.65 31.49
C GLN A 31 -42.27 -38.15 31.39
N LYS A 32 -41.87 -36.92 31.72
CA LYS A 32 -42.26 -35.93 32.78
C LYS A 32 -41.70 -36.25 34.19
N ASN A 33 -40.49 -35.77 34.47
CA ASN A 33 -39.88 -35.44 35.79
C ASN A 33 -38.72 -34.46 35.47
N MET A 34 -38.54 -33.24 35.98
CA MET A 34 -38.82 -32.54 37.26
C MET A 34 -37.69 -32.66 38.30
N PHE A 35 -37.32 -31.52 38.91
CA PHE A 35 -36.08 -31.26 39.69
C PHE A 35 -36.08 -31.88 41.12
N PRO A 36 -34.91 -32.00 41.77
CA PRO A 36 -34.40 -30.92 42.66
C PRO A 36 -33.05 -30.34 42.15
N ARG A 37 -32.62 -29.09 42.38
CA ARG A 37 -32.59 -28.17 43.55
C ARG A 37 -31.51 -28.48 44.60
N SER A 38 -30.79 -27.41 44.99
CA SER A 38 -29.50 -27.37 45.72
C SER A 38 -29.60 -27.67 47.23
N PRO A 39 -28.44 -27.90 47.88
CA PRO A 39 -27.75 -26.83 48.66
C PRO A 39 -26.28 -26.65 48.20
N GLY A 40 -25.45 -25.74 48.73
CA GLY A 40 -25.64 -24.72 49.77
C GLY A 40 -24.46 -24.71 50.78
N PHE A 41 -23.72 -23.60 50.83
CA PHE A 41 -22.56 -23.23 51.69
C PHE A 41 -22.31 -23.98 53.02
N PRO A 42 -21.03 -24.12 53.42
CA PRO A 42 -20.47 -23.13 54.36
C PRO A 42 -19.00 -22.69 54.11
N LEU A 43 -18.61 -21.58 54.74
CA LEU A 43 -17.21 -21.20 54.96
C LEU A 43 -16.59 -22.06 56.09
N LYS A 44 -15.27 -22.26 56.07
CA LYS A 44 -14.43 -22.06 57.28
C LYS A 44 -12.96 -21.81 56.94
N GLN A 45 -12.20 -21.32 57.93
CA GLN A 45 -10.86 -20.77 57.75
C GLN A 45 -9.75 -21.84 57.73
N GLY A 46 -8.65 -21.52 57.05
CA GLY A 46 -7.35 -22.19 57.18
C GLY A 46 -6.25 -21.24 56.69
N GLN A 47 -5.35 -20.83 57.59
CA GLN A 47 -4.21 -19.96 57.27
C GLN A 47 -3.05 -20.81 56.72
N VAL A 48 -2.23 -20.25 55.82
CA VAL A 48 -0.76 -20.09 55.98
C VAL A 48 -0.26 -19.03 54.98
N ASN A 49 0.75 -18.29 55.41
CA ASN A 49 1.46 -17.18 54.75
C ASN A 49 2.16 -17.58 53.42
N GLY A 50 2.48 -16.68 52.48
CA GLY A 50 2.21 -15.23 52.42
C GLY A 50 3.14 -14.46 51.45
N LEU A 51 3.09 -13.12 51.54
CA LEU A 51 4.09 -12.15 51.03
C LEU A 51 4.27 -11.97 49.50
N PHE A 52 3.35 -11.23 48.89
CA PHE A 52 3.70 -10.20 47.88
C PHE A 52 3.27 -8.81 48.42
N PRO A 53 4.14 -7.79 48.44
CA PRO A 53 3.77 -6.47 48.96
C PRO A 53 3.08 -5.60 47.89
N HIS A 54 1.76 -5.43 48.01
CA HIS A 54 1.06 -4.31 47.37
C HIS A 54 1.25 -3.04 48.22
N CYS A 55 1.75 -1.96 47.61
CA CYS A 55 1.83 -0.66 48.27
C CYS A 55 0.46 0.06 48.19
N ILE A 56 0.12 0.79 49.25
CA ILE A 56 -1.23 1.37 49.47
C ILE A 56 -1.32 2.77 48.83
N VAL A 57 -2.47 3.08 48.24
CA VAL A 57 -2.82 4.43 47.77
C VAL A 57 -3.78 5.09 48.76
N PRO A 58 -3.42 6.24 49.36
CA PRO A 58 -4.36 7.13 50.02
C PRO A 58 -4.87 8.19 49.01
N HIS A 59 -6.19 8.25 48.80
CA HIS A 59 -6.82 9.37 48.11
C HIS A 59 -7.34 10.37 49.16
N ASN A 60 -6.95 11.65 49.01
CA ASN A 60 -7.73 12.89 49.26
C ASN A 60 -6.85 14.03 49.77
N PHE A 61 -6.83 15.16 49.06
CA PHE A 61 -7.20 16.47 49.62
C PHE A 61 -7.53 17.48 48.49
N SER A 62 -7.90 18.71 48.86
CA SER A 62 -8.72 19.64 48.05
C SER A 62 -7.99 20.36 46.90
N GLN A 63 -8.80 20.91 46.00
CA GLN A 63 -8.42 21.97 45.06
C GLN A 63 -7.90 23.22 45.78
N GLN A 64 -6.88 23.88 45.21
CA GLN A 64 -6.92 25.33 44.92
C GLN A 64 -5.83 25.73 43.91
N GLN A 65 -5.77 27.01 43.52
CA GLN A 65 -5.10 27.49 42.31
C GLN A 65 -3.59 27.76 42.47
N THR A 66 -2.81 27.49 41.43
CA THR A 66 -1.75 28.42 40.97
C THR A 66 -1.54 28.28 39.46
N GLU A 67 -1.24 29.38 38.78
CA GLU A 67 -0.79 29.40 37.39
C GLU A 67 0.75 29.41 37.29
N ALA A 68 1.25 29.40 36.04
CA ALA A 68 2.60 29.78 35.60
C ALA A 68 3.73 28.73 35.57
N ASN A 69 4.55 28.88 34.53
CA ASN A 69 5.97 28.52 34.40
C ASN A 69 6.40 27.05 34.58
N LEU A 70 6.28 26.25 33.50
CA LEU A 70 7.22 25.15 33.25
C LEU A 70 8.43 25.65 32.46
N ASN A 71 9.56 25.81 33.17
CA ASN A 71 10.84 26.22 32.59
C ASN A 71 11.50 25.11 31.77
N ILE A 72 12.38 25.52 30.86
CA ILE A 72 13.34 24.66 30.15
C ILE A 72 14.56 24.44 31.08
N ILE A 73 15.31 23.35 30.83
CA ILE A 73 16.71 23.05 31.24
C ILE A 73 16.86 21.89 32.25
N ASN A 74 17.72 20.94 31.82
CA ASN A 74 18.44 19.89 32.55
C ASN A 74 17.71 18.82 33.39
N LEU A 75 17.87 17.57 32.91
CA LEU A 75 18.39 16.49 33.76
C LEU A 75 19.16 15.46 32.91
N LEU A 76 20.48 15.68 32.76
CA LEU A 76 21.43 14.64 32.38
C LEU A 76 21.79 13.86 33.65
N GLY A 77 21.58 12.55 33.68
CA GLY A 77 21.91 11.72 34.82
C GLY A 77 21.58 10.25 34.61
N GLN A 78 22.62 9.41 34.61
CA GLN A 78 22.68 7.96 34.38
C GLN A 78 22.76 7.48 32.91
N PRO A 79 23.79 6.69 32.55
CA PRO A 79 23.94 6.10 31.22
C PRO A 79 23.17 4.77 31.11
N LEU A 80 22.05 4.76 30.38
CA LEU A 80 21.48 3.49 29.94
C LEU A 80 22.37 2.87 28.85
N ASN A 81 22.89 1.69 29.15
CA ASN A 81 23.95 1.01 28.41
C ASN A 81 23.70 0.92 26.90
N VAL A 82 24.72 1.38 26.15
CA VAL A 82 25.21 0.80 24.88
C VAL A 82 24.20 -0.11 24.16
N PHE A 83 23.32 0.50 23.37
CA PHE A 83 22.79 -0.21 22.20
C PHE A 83 23.99 -0.62 21.33
N PRO A 84 24.06 -1.89 20.86
CA PRO A 84 25.23 -2.38 20.13
C PRO A 84 25.48 -1.54 18.88
N HIS A 85 26.77 -1.37 18.55
CA HIS A 85 27.22 -0.47 17.48
C HIS A 85 26.39 -0.65 16.20
N ILE A 86 25.72 0.43 15.79
CA ILE A 86 24.84 0.47 14.62
C ILE A 86 25.57 -0.18 13.43
N PRO A 87 25.07 -1.29 12.86
CA PRO A 87 25.47 -1.67 11.53
C PRO A 87 25.03 -0.57 10.58
N LYS A 88 26.00 0.20 10.07
CA LYS A 88 25.77 1.06 8.91
C LYS A 88 25.14 0.17 7.83
N TYR A 89 24.24 0.73 7.01
CA TYR A 89 23.93 0.13 5.71
C TYR A 89 25.16 0.26 4.81
N GLN A 90 26.13 -0.64 5.04
CA GLN A 90 27.43 -0.66 4.42
C GLN A 90 27.68 -2.07 3.91
N TRP A 91 27.19 -2.28 2.68
CA TRP A 91 27.26 -3.52 1.92
C TRP A 91 28.70 -4.03 1.81
N LYS A 92 28.87 -5.34 2.00
CA LYS A 92 30.08 -6.07 1.60
C LYS A 92 29.75 -6.88 0.35
N ALA A 93 30.51 -6.70 -0.73
CA ALA A 93 30.56 -7.68 -1.80
C ALA A 93 31.28 -8.95 -1.31
N ALA A 94 30.86 -10.11 -1.80
CA ALA A 94 31.64 -11.34 -1.69
C ALA A 94 32.84 -11.27 -2.68
N PRO A 95 33.97 -11.94 -2.39
CA PRO A 95 35.13 -11.91 -3.28
C PRO A 95 34.88 -12.71 -4.56
N GLU A 96 35.22 -12.14 -5.71
CA GLU A 96 35.21 -12.84 -7.00
C GLU A 96 36.47 -13.68 -7.18
N ILE A 97 36.32 -14.86 -7.79
CA ILE A 97 37.43 -15.71 -8.25
C ILE A 97 37.67 -15.40 -9.73
N SER A 98 38.93 -15.12 -10.08
CA SER A 98 39.34 -14.68 -11.42
C SER A 98 39.33 -15.80 -12.46
N HIS A 99 38.91 -15.49 -13.69
CA HIS A 99 39.49 -16.08 -14.91
C HIS A 99 39.49 -15.08 -16.08
N ASN A 100 40.49 -15.20 -16.95
CA ASN A 100 40.75 -14.27 -18.07
C ASN A 100 39.89 -14.60 -19.31
N SER A 101 39.47 -13.56 -20.07
CA SER A 101 39.85 -13.45 -21.49
C SER A 101 39.57 -12.07 -22.12
N GLN A 102 40.51 -11.70 -22.99
CA GLN A 102 40.48 -10.71 -24.09
C GLN A 102 39.29 -10.89 -25.06
N ASN A 103 38.91 -9.98 -25.98
CA ASN A 103 39.39 -8.64 -26.41
C ASN A 103 38.24 -7.92 -27.21
N GLY A 104 38.19 -6.57 -27.39
CA GLY A 104 36.99 -5.98 -28.06
C GLY A 104 36.83 -4.50 -28.49
N SER A 105 37.86 -3.65 -28.62
CA SER A 105 37.88 -2.43 -29.49
C SER A 105 36.71 -1.40 -29.62
N ARG A 106 36.98 -0.14 -29.22
CA ARG A 106 36.54 1.18 -29.84
C ARG A 106 35.05 1.60 -29.68
N LYS A 107 34.64 2.89 -29.64
CA LYS A 107 35.30 4.23 -29.53
C LYS A 107 34.27 5.32 -29.09
N ARG A 108 34.72 6.32 -28.29
CA ARG A 108 34.43 7.80 -28.24
C ARG A 108 33.13 8.38 -28.89
N LYS A 109 32.49 9.49 -28.45
CA LYS A 109 32.68 10.54 -27.38
C LYS A 109 31.32 11.32 -27.22
N SER A 110 30.95 11.91 -26.07
CA SER A 110 31.04 13.35 -25.65
C SER A 110 30.31 14.38 -26.55
N ASP A 111 29.63 15.46 -26.11
CA ASP A 111 29.41 16.14 -24.80
C ASP A 111 27.87 16.54 -24.67
N GLY A 112 27.28 17.03 -23.56
CA GLY A 112 27.34 18.39 -22.97
C GLY A 112 26.47 19.43 -23.73
N ASN A 113 25.76 20.42 -23.14
CA ASN A 113 25.43 20.76 -21.73
C ASN A 113 24.38 21.93 -21.69
N MET A 114 23.45 21.97 -20.71
CA MET A 114 22.60 23.14 -20.31
C MET A 114 21.66 23.77 -21.39
N GLN A 115 20.69 24.66 -21.12
CA GLN A 115 20.09 25.22 -19.87
C GLN A 115 18.57 25.57 -20.05
N HIS A 116 17.89 25.79 -18.92
CA HIS A 116 16.70 26.62 -18.59
C HIS A 116 15.96 27.39 -19.73
N ASP A 117 14.63 27.59 -19.68
CA ASP A 117 13.98 28.54 -18.74
C ASP A 117 12.47 28.30 -18.40
N LEU A 118 11.82 29.30 -17.77
CA LEU A 118 10.68 29.15 -16.84
C LEU A 118 9.30 29.71 -17.32
N LYS A 119 8.26 29.36 -16.52
CA LYS A 119 7.18 30.26 -16.02
C LYS A 119 5.86 30.40 -16.83
N LYS A 120 4.78 29.72 -16.38
CA LYS A 120 3.52 30.33 -15.85
C LYS A 120 2.40 29.31 -15.52
N GLN A 121 1.41 29.79 -14.74
CA GLN A 121 0.14 29.12 -14.38
C GLN A 121 -0.83 29.16 -15.60
N ARG A 122 -1.97 28.43 -15.70
CA ARG A 122 -3.11 28.29 -14.76
C ARG A 122 -4.03 27.09 -15.15
N PHE A 123 -5.17 26.95 -14.45
CA PHE A 123 -6.19 25.90 -14.66
C PHE A 123 -6.86 25.93 -16.06
N GLY A 124 -7.32 24.77 -16.55
CA GLY A 124 -8.19 24.64 -17.74
C GLY A 124 -8.64 23.18 -17.97
N SER A 125 -9.73 22.96 -18.71
CA SER A 125 -10.28 21.64 -19.06
C SER A 125 -10.83 21.61 -20.50
N SER A 126 -11.10 20.41 -21.03
CA SER A 126 -11.77 20.06 -22.31
C SER A 126 -10.92 19.80 -23.58
N HIS A 127 -11.62 19.30 -24.59
CA HIS A 127 -11.24 18.60 -25.84
C HIS A 127 -12.31 18.99 -26.90
N PRO A 128 -12.20 18.68 -28.21
CA PRO A 128 -11.03 18.49 -29.09
C PRO A 128 -11.20 19.23 -30.47
N TYR A 129 -10.57 18.72 -31.55
CA TYR A 129 -10.67 19.07 -33.00
C TYR A 129 -9.75 20.19 -33.57
N GLY A 130 -9.25 19.97 -34.81
CA GLY A 130 -8.69 21.02 -35.69
C GLY A 130 -7.32 20.73 -36.37
N HIS A 131 -7.30 20.63 -37.71
CA HIS A 131 -6.14 20.63 -38.63
C HIS A 131 -6.51 21.51 -39.85
N PRO A 132 -5.60 21.89 -40.79
CA PRO A 132 -4.15 22.18 -40.71
C PRO A 132 -3.74 23.49 -41.50
N ALA A 133 -2.43 23.75 -41.71
CA ALA A 133 -1.78 24.12 -43.01
C ALA A 133 -0.76 25.30 -43.08
N LYS A 134 0.39 25.00 -43.74
CA LYS A 134 1.14 25.75 -44.79
C LYS A 134 1.94 27.07 -44.54
N THR A 135 3.27 26.93 -44.71
CA THR A 135 4.24 27.71 -45.55
C THR A 135 4.46 29.23 -45.42
N GLY A 136 5.73 29.64 -45.34
CA GLY A 136 6.24 30.99 -45.68
C GLY A 136 7.78 31.06 -45.58
N THR A 137 8.46 31.67 -46.57
CA THR A 137 9.95 31.75 -46.69
C THR A 137 10.42 33.22 -46.60
N TYR A 138 11.70 33.48 -46.28
CA TYR A 138 12.64 34.36 -47.04
C TYR A 138 13.90 34.74 -46.21
N SER A 139 15.01 34.99 -46.92
CA SER A 139 16.30 35.53 -46.43
C SER A 139 16.74 36.70 -47.33
N PRO A 140 17.76 37.52 -46.95
CA PRO A 140 19.08 37.34 -47.61
C PRO A 140 20.33 37.70 -46.75
N VAL A 141 21.52 37.59 -47.38
CA VAL A 141 22.92 37.82 -46.89
C VAL A 141 23.52 39.09 -47.58
N PRO A 142 24.85 39.43 -47.72
CA PRO A 142 26.17 38.82 -47.36
C PRO A 142 26.82 39.52 -46.13
N ARG A 143 28.15 39.61 -45.82
CA ARG A 143 29.51 39.21 -46.31
C ARG A 143 30.45 39.21 -45.05
N GLY A 144 31.66 38.64 -44.94
CA GLY A 144 32.51 37.77 -45.78
C GLY A 144 34.01 38.20 -45.76
N GLU A 145 34.95 37.28 -46.06
CA GLU A 145 36.43 37.46 -46.23
C GLU A 145 37.29 37.64 -44.95
N GLN A 146 38.58 37.21 -44.84
CA GLN A 146 39.48 36.32 -45.64
C GLN A 146 40.70 35.83 -44.76
N GLY A 147 41.51 34.84 -45.24
CA GLY A 147 42.80 34.36 -44.64
C GLY A 147 42.68 33.18 -43.64
N GLN A 148 43.43 32.05 -43.67
CA GLN A 148 44.87 31.70 -43.93
C GLN A 148 45.84 32.10 -42.78
N THR A 149 46.82 31.30 -42.31
CA THR A 149 47.49 30.07 -42.85
C THR A 149 47.98 29.08 -41.74
N SER A 150 48.76 28.06 -42.13
CA SER A 150 49.51 27.04 -41.33
C SER A 150 50.43 27.58 -40.19
N GLY A 151 50.94 26.78 -39.24
CA GLY A 151 50.81 25.33 -38.95
C GLY A 151 52.03 24.70 -38.23
N PHE A 152 51.94 23.41 -37.86
CA PHE A 152 53.03 22.45 -37.56
C PHE A 152 53.98 22.59 -36.31
N VAL A 153 53.77 21.65 -35.36
CA VAL A 153 54.75 20.61 -34.90
C VAL A 153 55.70 20.80 -33.67
N ARG A 154 55.65 19.79 -32.76
CA ARG A 154 56.70 19.25 -31.84
C ARG A 154 57.20 20.11 -30.64
N GLU A 155 57.76 19.58 -29.53
CA GLU A 155 57.90 18.21 -28.93
C GLU A 155 58.50 18.31 -27.49
N VAL A 156 58.85 17.17 -26.88
CA VAL A 156 59.68 16.98 -25.65
C VAL A 156 58.92 17.09 -24.31
N CYS A 157 59.47 16.44 -23.27
CA CYS A 157 58.84 16.12 -21.99
C CYS A 157 59.80 16.29 -20.79
N SER A 158 59.30 15.93 -19.60
CA SER A 158 60.06 15.42 -18.42
C SER A 158 60.38 16.46 -17.32
N PRO A 159 60.81 16.04 -16.11
CA PRO A 159 59.89 15.75 -15.00
C PRO A 159 60.21 16.56 -13.72
N THR A 160 59.45 16.48 -12.60
CA THR A 160 59.64 15.46 -11.53
C THR A 160 58.78 15.76 -10.29
N HIS A 161 58.82 14.84 -9.31
CA HIS A 161 58.40 14.93 -7.90
C HIS A 161 56.94 14.68 -7.50
N SER A 162 56.84 13.75 -6.55
CA SER A 162 55.75 13.42 -5.62
C SER A 162 56.41 13.27 -4.23
N PRO A 163 55.72 12.93 -3.11
CA PRO A 163 54.28 12.73 -2.91
C PRO A 163 53.69 13.40 -1.64
N ILE A 164 52.37 13.62 -1.61
CA ILE A 164 51.59 13.65 -0.35
C ILE A 164 50.33 12.80 -0.53
N ARG A 165 50.00 11.97 0.47
CA ARG A 165 48.79 11.12 0.47
C ARG A 165 47.60 11.91 1.02
N HIS A 166 46.46 11.85 0.34
CA HIS A 166 45.15 12.19 0.93
C HIS A 166 44.15 11.04 0.76
N LEU A 167 43.38 10.77 1.81
CA LEU A 167 42.30 9.77 1.80
C LEU A 167 41.17 10.23 0.87
N VAL A 168 40.82 9.39 -0.11
CA VAL A 168 39.62 9.59 -0.94
C VAL A 168 38.40 9.08 -0.17
N SER A 169 37.47 9.98 0.14
CA SER A 169 36.19 9.62 0.77
C SER A 169 35.32 8.82 -0.21
N SER A 170 35.01 7.57 0.12
CA SER A 170 34.14 6.72 -0.68
C SER A 170 32.67 7.16 -0.57
N LYS A 171 32.00 7.33 -1.72
CA LYS A 171 30.55 7.59 -1.76
C LYS A 171 29.78 6.34 -1.34
N PRO A 172 28.76 6.42 -0.47
CA PRO A 172 27.90 5.29 -0.18
C PRO A 172 26.95 5.02 -1.36
N GLN A 173 27.06 3.84 -1.98
CA GLN A 173 25.98 3.27 -2.79
C GLN A 173 24.95 2.62 -1.86
N CYS A 174 23.67 2.71 -2.20
CA CYS A 174 22.58 2.20 -1.37
C CYS A 174 21.57 1.41 -2.20
N SER A 175 21.54 0.10 -2.00
CA SER A 175 20.50 -0.80 -2.51
C SER A 175 19.54 -1.22 -1.38
N VAL A 176 18.38 -1.76 -1.77
CA VAL A 176 17.31 -2.22 -0.87
C VAL A 176 17.47 -3.73 -0.59
N PRO A 177 17.11 -4.26 0.59
CA PRO A 177 17.13 -5.71 0.83
C PRO A 177 16.33 -6.49 -0.22
N PHE A 178 17.05 -7.39 -0.87
CA PHE A 178 16.61 -8.28 -1.95
C PHE A 178 15.78 -9.42 -1.35
N VAL A 179 14.46 -9.42 -1.57
CA VAL A 179 13.75 -10.69 -1.78
C VAL A 179 14.25 -11.18 -3.13
N ARG A 180 14.64 -12.46 -3.22
CA ARG A 180 15.35 -13.02 -4.39
C ARG A 180 14.64 -12.69 -5.71
N GLU A 181 15.19 -11.76 -6.50
CA GLU A 181 14.91 -11.63 -7.94
C GLU A 181 15.73 -12.65 -8.76
N GLU A 182 16.08 -13.80 -8.15
CA GLU A 182 16.47 -15.03 -8.86
C GLU A 182 15.24 -15.67 -9.53
N TYR A 183 14.51 -14.85 -10.27
CA TYR A 183 13.43 -15.17 -11.20
C TYR A 183 13.69 -14.49 -12.54
N SER A 184 14.95 -14.50 -13.00
CA SER A 184 15.42 -13.97 -14.28
C SER A 184 14.90 -14.72 -15.53
N GLN A 185 13.73 -15.37 -15.40
CA GLN A 185 12.82 -15.69 -16.49
C GLN A 185 11.62 -14.74 -16.36
N ASN A 186 11.75 -13.57 -16.99
CA ASN A 186 10.93 -12.38 -16.75
C ASN A 186 9.51 -12.43 -17.37
N SER A 187 9.10 -13.55 -17.97
CA SER A 187 7.72 -13.77 -18.41
C SER A 187 6.82 -14.28 -17.28
N LEU A 188 5.54 -13.92 -17.33
CA LEU A 188 4.49 -14.76 -16.74
C LEU A 188 4.27 -15.96 -17.67
N PRO A 189 3.89 -17.15 -17.16
CA PRO A 189 3.58 -18.30 -18.00
C PRO A 189 2.51 -17.97 -19.06
N SER A 190 2.60 -18.59 -20.24
CA SER A 190 1.70 -18.30 -21.36
C SER A 190 0.21 -18.46 -21.02
N HIS A 191 -0.16 -19.41 -20.14
CA HIS A 191 -1.54 -19.58 -19.67
C HIS A 191 -2.07 -18.36 -18.88
N VAL A 192 -1.17 -17.57 -18.26
CA VAL A 192 -1.52 -16.37 -17.49
C VAL A 192 -1.86 -15.18 -18.40
N ILE A 193 -1.26 -15.15 -19.60
CA ILE A 193 -1.45 -14.10 -20.62
C ILE A 193 -2.16 -14.65 -21.87
N LYS A 194 -3.01 -15.66 -21.70
CA LYS A 194 -3.65 -16.41 -22.81
C LYS A 194 -4.65 -15.62 -23.67
N ASP A 195 -5.01 -14.40 -23.26
CA ASP A 195 -6.12 -13.64 -23.81
C ASP A 195 -5.84 -12.13 -23.85
N LYS A 196 -6.55 -11.42 -24.75
CA LYS A 196 -6.39 -9.97 -24.98
C LYS A 196 -6.49 -9.14 -23.71
N LEU A 197 -7.43 -9.48 -22.84
CA LEU A 197 -7.65 -8.79 -21.57
C LEU A 197 -6.45 -8.94 -20.64
N SER A 198 -5.88 -10.14 -20.56
CA SER A 198 -4.68 -10.43 -19.77
C SER A 198 -3.45 -9.68 -20.30
N GLN A 199 -3.30 -9.57 -21.62
CA GLN A 199 -2.25 -8.75 -22.23
C GLN A 199 -2.43 -7.26 -21.87
N GLN A 200 -3.64 -6.71 -22.04
CA GLN A 200 -3.94 -5.31 -21.68
C GLN A 200 -3.69 -4.99 -20.19
N ILE A 201 -3.96 -5.94 -19.29
CA ILE A 201 -3.63 -5.81 -17.85
C ILE A 201 -2.12 -5.75 -17.64
N LEU A 202 -1.36 -6.59 -18.36
CA LEU A 202 0.10 -6.66 -18.25
C LEU A 202 0.80 -5.44 -18.86
N ASP A 203 0.34 -4.97 -20.01
CA ASP A 203 0.84 -3.75 -20.67
C ASP A 203 0.66 -2.55 -19.75
N LEU A 204 -0.57 -2.33 -19.26
CA LEU A 204 -0.91 -1.29 -18.29
C LEU A 204 -0.02 -1.38 -17.04
N PHE A 205 0.23 -2.59 -16.54
CA PHE A 205 1.09 -2.83 -15.40
C PHE A 205 2.54 -2.40 -15.68
N HIS A 206 3.15 -2.82 -16.78
CA HIS A 206 4.53 -2.45 -17.11
C HIS A 206 4.71 -0.96 -17.41
N THR A 207 3.70 -0.28 -17.98
CA THR A 207 3.70 1.19 -18.12
C THR A 207 3.58 1.90 -16.78
N CYS A 208 2.75 1.40 -15.85
CA CYS A 208 2.37 2.13 -14.64
C CYS A 208 3.16 1.78 -13.37
N GLU A 209 3.80 0.61 -13.26
CA GLU A 209 4.51 0.20 -12.05
C GLU A 209 5.64 1.19 -11.67
N GLN A 210 5.83 1.42 -10.36
CA GLN A 210 6.94 2.24 -9.86
C GLN A 210 8.28 1.64 -10.29
N LYS A 211 9.14 2.44 -10.94
CA LYS A 211 10.47 1.99 -11.40
C LYS A 211 11.56 2.33 -10.38
N VAL A 212 12.78 1.85 -10.59
CA VAL A 212 13.90 2.01 -9.65
C VAL A 212 14.20 3.49 -9.42
N GLU A 213 14.27 4.27 -10.50
CA GLU A 213 14.52 5.72 -10.45
C GLU A 213 13.40 6.50 -9.73
N ASP A 214 12.18 5.94 -9.61
CA ASP A 214 11.09 6.55 -8.86
C ASP A 214 11.24 6.28 -7.34
N LEU A 215 11.78 5.11 -6.99
CA LEU A 215 12.08 4.71 -5.60
C LEU A 215 13.34 5.42 -5.06
N GLU A 216 14.41 5.51 -5.86
CA GLU A 216 15.66 6.20 -5.46
C GLU A 216 15.42 7.65 -5.07
N LYS A 217 14.57 8.37 -5.83
CA LYS A 217 14.14 9.74 -5.53
C LYS A 217 13.46 9.85 -4.16
N LYS A 218 12.57 8.89 -3.85
CA LYS A 218 11.84 8.82 -2.58
C LYS A 218 12.77 8.52 -1.40
N GLU A 219 13.69 7.57 -1.57
CA GLU A 219 14.68 7.21 -0.57
C GLU A 219 15.69 8.33 -0.31
N PHE A 220 16.15 9.03 -1.36
CA PHE A 220 17.00 10.22 -1.20
C PHE A 220 16.32 11.32 -0.37
N CYS A 221 15.04 11.59 -0.63
CA CYS A 221 14.26 12.54 0.19
C CYS A 221 14.12 12.05 1.64
N ARG A 222 13.78 10.76 1.85
CA ARG A 222 13.69 10.14 3.18
C ARG A 222 15.00 10.27 3.97
N ALA A 223 16.14 9.95 3.35
CA ALA A 223 17.46 10.01 3.98
C ALA A 223 17.90 11.44 4.32
N ARG A 224 17.58 12.42 3.45
CA ARG A 224 17.83 13.84 3.72
C ARG A 224 16.95 14.35 4.87
N LEU A 225 15.66 14.05 4.83
CA LEU A 225 14.70 14.47 5.86
C LEU A 225 15.00 13.83 7.22
N GLN A 226 15.45 12.57 7.25
CA GLN A 226 15.97 11.90 8.44
C GLN A 226 17.06 12.75 9.10
N THR A 227 18.05 13.20 8.32
CA THR A 227 19.17 14.01 8.80
C THR A 227 18.71 15.39 9.31
N ASP A 228 17.69 15.99 8.69
CA ASP A 228 17.13 17.27 9.14
C ASP A 228 16.30 17.11 10.43
N ILE A 229 15.43 16.09 10.53
CA ILE A 229 14.58 15.83 11.70
C ILE A 229 15.38 15.37 12.92
N GLN A 230 16.50 14.65 12.74
CA GLN A 230 17.37 14.27 13.86
C GLN A 230 18.01 15.47 14.59
N ARG A 231 17.97 16.69 14.02
CA ARG A 231 18.35 17.92 14.76
C ARG A 231 17.31 18.35 15.82
N LEU A 232 16.07 17.85 15.72
CA LEU A 232 15.03 18.02 16.74
C LEU A 232 14.89 16.79 17.64
N PHE A 233 15.02 15.59 17.06
CA PHE A 233 14.82 14.32 17.75
C PHE A 233 15.97 13.34 17.42
N PRO A 234 17.11 13.39 18.13
CA PRO A 234 18.34 12.67 17.74
C PRO A 234 18.16 11.16 17.53
N CYS A 235 17.33 10.52 18.35
CA CYS A 235 17.06 9.08 18.28
C CYS A 235 15.97 8.69 17.24
N ALA A 236 15.29 9.65 16.60
CA ALA A 236 14.14 9.37 15.76
C ALA A 236 14.53 8.77 14.39
N ARG A 237 13.64 7.93 13.84
CA ARG A 237 13.89 7.14 12.61
C ARG A 237 12.69 7.21 11.68
N ILE A 238 12.91 7.69 10.45
CA ILE A 238 11.90 7.77 9.39
C ILE A 238 11.97 6.52 8.51
N PHE A 239 10.86 5.80 8.45
CA PHE A 239 10.64 4.68 7.54
C PHE A 239 9.81 5.16 6.34
N LEU A 240 10.18 4.72 5.13
CA LEU A 240 9.23 4.68 4.02
C LEU A 240 8.21 3.56 4.28
N ALA A 241 6.97 3.79 3.87
CA ALA A 241 5.86 2.88 4.10
C ALA A 241 4.95 2.79 2.85
N GLY A 242 3.82 2.10 3.02
CA GLY A 242 2.69 2.11 2.11
C GLY A 242 3.06 1.78 0.67
N SER A 243 2.56 2.58 -0.28
CA SER A 243 2.63 2.25 -1.71
C SER A 243 4.06 2.16 -2.26
N THR A 244 5.01 2.83 -1.61
CA THR A 244 6.39 2.94 -2.11
C THR A 244 7.20 1.67 -1.91
N LEU A 245 6.99 0.93 -0.80
CA LEU A 245 7.75 -0.30 -0.50
C LEU A 245 6.91 -1.58 -0.54
N ASN A 246 5.58 -1.51 -0.48
CA ASN A 246 4.70 -2.69 -0.47
C ASN A 246 4.56 -3.43 -1.82
N GLY A 247 5.30 -3.03 -2.86
CA GLY A 247 5.27 -3.65 -4.20
C GLY A 247 4.08 -3.24 -5.09
N PHE A 248 3.10 -2.49 -4.56
CA PHE A 248 1.89 -2.04 -5.26
C PHE A 248 1.91 -0.55 -5.65
N GLY A 249 3.09 0.06 -5.67
CA GLY A 249 3.34 1.43 -6.11
C GLY A 249 3.27 1.60 -7.63
N SER A 250 2.86 2.79 -8.06
CA SER A 250 2.90 3.26 -9.45
C SER A 250 3.88 4.42 -9.62
N ARG A 251 4.26 4.74 -10.86
CA ARG A 251 5.09 5.92 -11.19
C ARG A 251 4.52 7.25 -10.67
N THR A 252 3.21 7.31 -10.49
CA THR A 252 2.45 8.47 -9.97
C THR A 252 2.04 8.31 -8.50
N SER A 253 2.59 7.35 -7.76
CA SER A 253 2.28 7.16 -6.35
C SER A 253 3.06 8.12 -5.47
N ASP A 254 2.37 8.63 -4.47
CA ASP A 254 2.87 9.31 -3.27
C ASP A 254 3.86 8.45 -2.46
N ALA A 255 4.42 9.06 -1.41
CA ALA A 255 5.38 8.44 -0.52
C ALA A 255 4.95 8.56 0.95
N ASP A 256 4.35 7.50 1.48
CA ASP A 256 4.02 7.37 2.89
C ASP A 256 5.31 7.36 3.75
N LEU A 257 5.37 8.17 4.80
CA LEU A 257 6.47 8.20 5.76
C LEU A 257 5.95 8.01 7.20
N CYS A 258 6.62 7.16 7.97
CA CYS A 258 6.38 7.01 9.40
C CYS A 258 7.62 7.47 10.19
N LEU A 259 7.48 8.56 10.94
CA LEU A 259 8.48 9.00 11.91
C LEU A 259 8.28 8.25 13.23
N VAL A 260 9.22 7.39 13.61
CA VAL A 260 9.27 6.79 14.93
C VAL A 260 10.17 7.65 15.81
N VAL A 261 9.61 8.32 16.81
CA VAL A 261 10.38 9.18 17.77
C VAL A 261 10.79 8.41 19.02
N GLN A 262 9.93 7.47 19.44
CA GLN A 262 10.13 6.53 20.53
C GLN A 262 9.42 5.22 20.15
N GLU A 263 9.82 4.07 20.69
CA GLU A 263 9.17 2.78 20.41
C GLU A 263 7.84 2.58 21.16
N ARG A 264 7.50 3.50 22.07
CA ARG A 264 6.25 3.46 22.85
C ARG A 264 5.06 4.00 22.04
N PRO A 265 3.82 3.53 22.29
CA PRO A 265 2.62 4.18 21.78
C PRO A 265 2.54 5.64 22.25
N ILE A 266 2.08 6.54 21.36
CA ILE A 266 1.82 7.95 21.67
C ILE A 266 0.36 8.29 21.38
N ASN A 267 -0.17 9.33 22.02
CA ASN A 267 -1.53 9.78 21.76
C ASN A 267 -1.60 10.49 20.40
N GLN A 268 -2.28 9.84 19.45
CA GLN A 268 -2.46 10.35 18.08
C GLN A 268 -3.27 11.66 18.01
N LYS A 269 -4.02 12.04 19.06
CA LYS A 269 -4.78 13.31 19.11
C LYS A 269 -3.97 14.51 19.65
N THR A 270 -2.95 14.26 20.47
CA THR A 270 -2.17 15.32 21.15
C THR A 270 -0.70 15.27 20.71
N ASP A 271 -0.02 14.19 21.03
CA ASP A 271 1.44 14.10 21.00
C ASP A 271 1.93 14.03 19.55
N ALA A 272 1.26 13.22 18.71
CA ALA A 272 1.53 13.17 17.28
C ALA A 272 1.27 14.51 16.59
N VAL A 273 0.21 15.23 16.98
CA VAL A 273 -0.12 16.56 16.44
C VAL A 273 0.94 17.59 16.86
N TYR A 274 1.41 17.53 18.10
CA TYR A 274 2.48 18.38 18.62
C TYR A 274 3.81 18.13 17.89
N ILE A 275 4.25 16.86 17.80
CA ILE A 275 5.47 16.46 17.08
C ILE A 275 5.39 16.90 15.61
N LEU A 276 4.28 16.64 14.91
CA LEU A 276 4.12 17.11 13.53
C LEU A 276 4.13 18.64 13.41
N SER A 277 3.65 19.40 14.41
CA SER A 277 3.74 20.86 14.40
C SER A 277 5.20 21.36 14.54
N LEU A 278 6.04 20.65 15.30
CA LEU A 278 7.47 20.93 15.40
C LEU A 278 8.20 20.58 14.09
N VAL A 279 7.88 19.42 13.49
CA VAL A 279 8.42 19.04 12.18
C VAL A 279 7.96 20.02 11.09
N GLN A 280 6.70 20.47 11.08
CA GLN A 280 6.20 21.46 10.13
C GLN A 280 6.97 22.79 10.22
N LYS A 281 7.26 23.26 11.45
CA LYS A 281 8.12 24.45 11.69
C LYS A 281 9.56 24.28 11.19
N LEU A 282 10.07 23.04 11.15
CA LEU A 282 11.34 22.72 10.49
C LEU A 282 11.18 22.70 8.96
N LEU A 283 10.15 22.03 8.42
CA LEU A 283 9.93 21.93 6.96
C LEU A 283 9.84 23.31 6.28
N TYR A 284 9.21 24.30 6.92
CA TYR A 284 9.17 25.68 6.41
C TYR A 284 10.56 26.35 6.24
N LYS A 285 11.62 25.81 6.86
CA LYS A 285 13.00 26.29 6.75
C LYS A 285 13.82 25.52 5.71
N LEU A 286 13.28 24.42 5.15
CA LEU A 286 14.00 23.55 4.21
C LEU A 286 13.68 23.96 2.78
N SER A 287 14.64 24.57 2.08
CA SER A 287 14.47 25.12 0.72
C SER A 287 14.07 24.10 -0.37
N TYR A 288 14.25 22.81 -0.09
CA TYR A 288 13.84 21.70 -0.94
C TYR A 288 12.42 21.20 -0.68
N ILE A 289 11.72 21.72 0.33
CA ILE A 289 10.34 21.34 0.66
C ILE A 289 9.37 22.43 0.22
N GLU A 290 8.24 22.02 -0.37
CA GLU A 290 7.11 22.89 -0.70
C GLU A 290 5.86 22.52 0.11
N ARG A 291 5.09 23.56 0.45
CA ARG A 291 3.71 23.48 0.97
C ARG A 291 3.48 22.49 2.14
N PRO A 292 4.29 22.51 3.22
CA PRO A 292 4.07 21.61 4.35
C PRO A 292 2.77 21.94 5.09
N GLN A 293 1.79 21.03 5.01
CA GLN A 293 0.42 21.19 5.52
C GLN A 293 0.06 20.06 6.49
N LEU A 294 -0.18 20.41 7.76
CA LEU A 294 -0.69 19.48 8.76
C LEU A 294 -2.21 19.27 8.61
N ILE A 295 -2.60 18.04 8.27
CA ILE A 295 -3.98 17.57 8.20
C ILE A 295 -4.32 16.81 9.49
N ARG A 296 -5.41 17.23 10.15
CA ARG A 296 -5.93 16.58 11.36
C ARG A 296 -6.98 15.53 10.99
N ALA A 297 -6.68 14.26 11.27
CA ALA A 297 -7.56 13.10 11.08
C ALA A 297 -7.32 12.08 12.22
N LYS A 298 -7.93 10.87 12.17
CA LYS A 298 -7.72 9.81 13.20
C LYS A 298 -6.23 9.48 13.39
N VAL A 299 -5.47 9.48 12.29
CA VAL A 299 -4.01 9.55 12.27
C VAL A 299 -3.68 10.90 11.61
N PRO A 300 -3.06 11.85 12.32
CA PRO A 300 -2.62 13.11 11.72
C PRO A 300 -1.52 12.88 10.67
N ILE A 301 -1.53 13.69 9.60
CA ILE A 301 -0.58 13.60 8.50
C ILE A 301 -0.06 15.00 8.17
N LEU A 302 1.25 15.17 8.14
CA LEU A 302 1.92 16.33 7.57
C LEU A 302 2.22 16.02 6.09
N LYS A 303 1.37 16.53 5.20
CA LYS A 303 1.59 16.49 3.76
C LYS A 303 2.64 17.51 3.36
N PHE A 304 3.54 17.18 2.43
CA PHE A 304 4.43 18.13 1.78
C PHE A 304 4.85 17.62 0.40
N LYS A 305 5.53 18.46 -0.39
CA LYS A 305 6.12 18.07 -1.68
C LYS A 305 7.61 18.31 -1.67
N ASP A 306 8.39 17.38 -2.20
CA ASP A 306 9.81 17.59 -2.46
C ASP A 306 9.99 18.33 -3.79
N ARG A 307 10.71 19.44 -3.77
CA ARG A 307 11.08 20.25 -4.94
C ARG A 307 12.00 19.49 -5.89
N VAL A 308 12.83 18.57 -5.39
CA VAL A 308 13.86 17.88 -6.19
C VAL A 308 13.26 16.75 -7.03
N SER A 309 12.50 15.86 -6.41
CA SER A 309 11.83 14.74 -7.09
C SER A 309 10.46 15.07 -7.69
N GLY A 310 9.82 16.15 -7.21
CA GLY A 310 8.43 16.47 -7.53
C GLY A 310 7.38 15.59 -6.82
N VAL A 311 7.82 14.64 -5.98
CA VAL A 311 6.94 13.68 -5.29
C VAL A 311 6.25 14.32 -4.07
N GLU A 312 5.04 13.88 -3.79
CA GLU A 312 4.25 14.27 -2.61
C GLU A 312 4.39 13.19 -1.52
N PHE A 313 4.57 13.65 -0.28
CA PHE A 313 4.90 12.82 0.88
C PHE A 313 3.90 13.03 2.01
N ASP A 314 3.52 11.92 2.66
CA ASP A 314 2.56 11.89 3.75
C ASP A 314 3.25 11.42 5.04
N LEU A 315 3.69 12.36 5.87
CA LEU A 315 4.40 12.06 7.11
C LEU A 315 3.45 11.93 8.31
N ASN A 316 3.40 10.76 8.92
CA ASN A 316 2.76 10.50 10.21
C ASN A 316 3.80 10.21 11.30
N VAL A 317 3.36 10.09 12.56
CA VAL A 317 4.23 9.79 13.71
C VAL A 317 3.75 8.53 14.42
N ASN A 318 4.67 7.60 14.70
CA ASN A 318 4.44 6.36 15.46
C ASN A 318 3.27 5.49 14.95
N ASN A 319 2.87 5.57 13.67
CA ASN A 319 1.89 4.65 13.08
C ASN A 319 2.56 3.32 12.68
N ILE A 320 3.05 2.59 13.69
CA ILE A 320 3.86 1.37 13.54
C ILE A 320 3.12 0.28 12.73
N VAL A 321 1.79 0.20 12.84
CA VAL A 321 0.92 -0.69 12.05
C VAL A 321 1.08 -0.45 10.54
N GLY A 322 1.28 0.79 10.11
CA GLY A 322 1.56 1.11 8.70
C GLY A 322 2.85 0.48 8.18
N ILE A 323 3.90 0.41 9.01
CA ILE A 323 5.17 -0.24 8.66
C ILE A 323 4.97 -1.77 8.59
N ARG A 324 4.33 -2.38 9.60
CA ARG A 324 4.04 -3.83 9.58
C ARG A 324 3.25 -4.26 8.34
N ASN A 325 2.22 -3.50 7.98
CA ASN A 325 1.46 -3.69 6.75
C ASN A 325 2.30 -3.56 5.48
N THR A 326 3.23 -2.61 5.44
CA THR A 326 4.08 -2.39 4.27
C THR A 326 4.84 -3.66 3.92
N PHE A 327 5.37 -4.37 4.92
CA PHE A 327 6.13 -5.60 4.70
C PHE A 327 5.27 -6.86 4.55
N LEU A 328 4.15 -6.99 5.26
CA LEU A 328 3.16 -8.05 4.98
C LEU A 328 2.64 -7.99 3.53
N LEU A 329 2.26 -6.79 3.07
CA LEU A 329 1.83 -6.56 1.69
C LEU A 329 2.98 -6.73 0.69
N ARG A 330 4.21 -6.32 1.04
CA ARG A 330 5.40 -6.58 0.20
C ARG A 330 5.57 -8.08 -0.02
N THR A 331 5.46 -8.92 1.00
CA THR A 331 5.55 -10.37 0.83
C THR A 331 4.50 -10.85 -0.16
N TYR A 332 3.21 -10.55 0.06
CA TYR A 332 2.15 -10.91 -0.89
C TYR A 332 2.40 -10.41 -2.32
N ALA A 333 3.00 -9.23 -2.50
CA ALA A 333 3.30 -8.66 -3.82
C ALA A 333 4.34 -9.45 -4.63
N TYR A 334 5.33 -10.06 -3.96
CA TYR A 334 6.40 -10.82 -4.62
C TYR A 334 6.23 -12.35 -4.50
N LEU A 335 5.25 -12.81 -3.70
CA LEU A 335 4.97 -14.23 -3.46
C LEU A 335 4.41 -14.95 -4.69
N GLU A 336 3.63 -14.27 -5.53
CA GLU A 336 3.04 -14.83 -6.75
C GLU A 336 2.91 -13.76 -7.86
N LYS A 337 3.31 -14.10 -9.10
CA LYS A 337 3.56 -13.12 -10.17
C LYS A 337 2.32 -12.33 -10.63
N ARG A 338 1.09 -12.85 -10.48
CA ARG A 338 -0.16 -12.17 -10.90
C ARG A 338 -0.62 -11.11 -9.91
N VAL A 339 -0.19 -11.17 -8.64
CA VAL A 339 -0.67 -10.31 -7.55
C VAL A 339 -0.40 -8.82 -7.80
N ARG A 340 0.78 -8.47 -8.32
CA ARG A 340 1.13 -7.07 -8.66
C ARG A 340 0.31 -6.50 -9.84
N PRO A 341 0.24 -7.17 -11.02
CA PRO A 341 -0.63 -6.73 -12.11
C PRO A 341 -2.11 -6.60 -11.73
N ILE A 342 -2.69 -7.59 -11.05
CA ILE A 342 -4.13 -7.60 -10.73
C ILE A 342 -4.51 -6.48 -9.75
N ILE A 343 -3.67 -6.20 -8.75
CA ILE A 343 -3.85 -5.08 -7.83
C ILE A 343 -3.69 -3.74 -8.54
N LEU A 344 -2.73 -3.60 -9.48
CA LEU A 344 -2.53 -2.34 -10.20
C LEU A 344 -3.74 -1.99 -11.08
N VAL A 345 -4.24 -2.92 -11.89
CA VAL A 345 -5.40 -2.65 -12.76
C VAL A 345 -6.65 -2.33 -11.92
N ILE A 346 -6.87 -3.03 -10.81
CA ILE A 346 -8.01 -2.77 -9.92
C ILE A 346 -7.89 -1.39 -9.23
N LYS A 347 -6.68 -0.98 -8.79
CA LYS A 347 -6.44 0.38 -8.27
C LYS A 347 -6.70 1.47 -9.33
N LYS A 348 -6.31 1.24 -10.58
CA LYS A 348 -6.54 2.17 -11.71
C LYS A 348 -8.03 2.25 -12.08
N TRP A 349 -8.71 1.11 -12.21
CA TRP A 349 -10.16 0.99 -12.42
C TRP A 349 -10.96 1.72 -11.34
N ALA A 350 -10.70 1.41 -10.06
CA ALA A 350 -11.40 2.03 -8.93
C ALA A 350 -11.12 3.55 -8.83
N GLY A 351 -9.93 3.99 -9.26
CA GLY A 351 -9.60 5.41 -9.40
C GLY A 351 -10.37 6.11 -10.52
N HIS A 352 -10.45 5.49 -11.70
CA HIS A 352 -11.22 6.00 -12.85
C HIS A 352 -12.71 6.19 -12.50
N HIS A 353 -13.32 5.19 -11.85
CA HIS A 353 -14.70 5.23 -11.36
C HIS A 353 -14.90 6.03 -10.06
N ARG A 354 -13.84 6.71 -9.56
CA ARG A 354 -13.88 7.60 -8.38
C ARG A 354 -14.35 6.93 -7.07
N ILE A 355 -14.13 5.63 -6.94
CA ILE A 355 -14.43 4.83 -5.74
C ILE A 355 -13.18 4.47 -4.90
N ASN A 356 -12.02 5.02 -5.25
CA ASN A 356 -10.72 4.84 -4.58
C ASN A 356 -10.22 6.16 -3.93
N ASP A 357 -11.08 6.79 -3.12
CA ASP A 357 -10.75 7.98 -2.32
C ASP A 357 -11.49 7.96 -0.98
N ALA A 358 -10.75 7.64 0.09
CA ALA A 358 -11.27 7.61 1.46
C ALA A 358 -11.58 9.01 2.03
N SER A 359 -10.97 10.08 1.52
CA SER A 359 -11.31 11.45 1.92
C SER A 359 -12.68 11.89 1.40
N ARG A 360 -13.17 11.23 0.35
CA ARG A 360 -14.49 11.45 -0.28
C ARG A 360 -15.55 10.41 0.11
N GLY A 361 -15.31 9.62 1.17
CA GLY A 361 -16.25 8.63 1.69
C GLY A 361 -16.32 7.33 0.85
N THR A 362 -15.28 7.01 0.08
CA THR A 362 -15.20 5.75 -0.71
C THR A 362 -14.07 4.85 -0.20
N LEU A 363 -13.66 3.82 -0.94
CA LEU A 363 -12.65 2.88 -0.47
C LEU A 363 -11.26 3.54 -0.40
N SER A 364 -10.44 3.14 0.56
CA SER A 364 -9.01 3.44 0.53
C SER A 364 -8.29 2.47 -0.42
N SER A 365 -7.19 2.89 -1.03
CA SER A 365 -6.33 1.98 -1.83
C SER A 365 -5.83 0.78 -1.02
N TYR A 366 -5.67 0.93 0.29
CA TYR A 366 -5.30 -0.17 1.19
C TYR A 366 -6.47 -1.16 1.41
N SER A 367 -7.70 -0.66 1.62
CA SER A 367 -8.91 -1.50 1.66
C SER A 367 -9.10 -2.28 0.35
N LEU A 368 -8.88 -1.63 -0.80
CA LEU A 368 -8.93 -2.29 -2.11
C LEU A 368 -7.85 -3.39 -2.25
N VAL A 369 -6.63 -3.15 -1.79
CA VAL A 369 -5.57 -4.18 -1.76
C VAL A 369 -6.02 -5.40 -0.93
N LEU A 370 -6.52 -5.19 0.30
CA LEU A 370 -7.00 -6.28 1.15
C LEU A 370 -8.20 -7.02 0.53
N MET A 371 -9.12 -6.32 -0.15
CA MET A 371 -10.22 -6.92 -0.90
C MET A 371 -9.72 -7.83 -2.04
N VAL A 372 -8.65 -7.45 -2.74
CA VAL A 372 -8.04 -8.28 -3.79
C VAL A 372 -7.33 -9.50 -3.20
N LEU A 373 -6.53 -9.31 -2.14
CA LEU A 373 -5.84 -10.42 -1.47
C LEU A 373 -6.85 -11.45 -0.93
N HIS A 374 -7.89 -11.01 -0.23
CA HIS A 374 -8.99 -11.87 0.23
C HIS A 374 -9.61 -12.69 -0.91
N TYR A 375 -9.89 -12.05 -2.06
CA TYR A 375 -10.45 -12.74 -3.22
C TYR A 375 -9.49 -13.83 -3.73
N LEU A 376 -8.20 -13.50 -3.87
CA LEU A 376 -7.16 -14.46 -4.30
C LEU A 376 -6.94 -15.61 -3.30
N GLN A 377 -7.16 -15.38 -2.00
CA GLN A 377 -7.13 -16.39 -0.93
C GLN A 377 -8.37 -17.28 -0.90
N THR A 378 -9.54 -16.78 -1.31
CA THR A 378 -10.84 -17.47 -1.19
C THR A 378 -11.36 -18.10 -2.50
N LEU A 379 -10.50 -18.21 -3.51
CA LEU A 379 -10.74 -19.04 -4.69
C LEU A 379 -10.69 -20.55 -4.34
N PRO A 380 -11.40 -21.43 -5.08
CA PRO A 380 -11.41 -22.87 -4.80
C PRO A 380 -10.02 -23.52 -4.81
N GLU A 381 -9.18 -23.10 -5.74
CA GLU A 381 -7.72 -23.23 -5.65
C GLU A 381 -7.16 -21.82 -5.37
N PRO A 382 -6.62 -21.54 -4.18
CA PRO A 382 -6.08 -20.23 -3.83
C PRO A 382 -4.89 -19.83 -4.71
N VAL A 383 -4.84 -18.55 -5.11
CA VAL A 383 -3.68 -17.98 -5.82
C VAL A 383 -2.56 -17.58 -4.86
N ILE A 384 -2.90 -17.30 -3.60
CA ILE A 384 -1.98 -16.97 -2.50
C ILE A 384 -2.47 -17.61 -1.19
N PRO A 385 -1.56 -17.90 -0.23
CA PRO A 385 -1.90 -18.57 1.03
C PRO A 385 -2.18 -17.54 2.15
N CYS A 386 -2.04 -17.92 3.43
CA CYS A 386 -2.37 -17.10 4.59
C CYS A 386 -1.13 -16.80 5.43
N LEU A 387 -0.29 -15.86 4.95
CA LEU A 387 1.06 -15.62 5.47
C LEU A 387 1.17 -15.48 7.00
N GLN A 388 0.17 -14.91 7.69
CA GLN A 388 0.18 -14.75 9.16
C GLN A 388 -0.20 -16.01 9.95
N LYS A 389 -0.72 -17.04 9.28
CA LYS A 389 -0.94 -18.39 9.84
C LYS A 389 0.18 -19.34 9.46
N ASP A 390 0.69 -19.20 8.24
CA ASP A 390 1.73 -20.07 7.69
C ASP A 390 3.12 -19.69 8.23
N TYR A 391 3.35 -18.41 8.53
CA TYR A 391 4.61 -17.83 9.03
C TYR A 391 4.34 -16.80 10.16
N PRO A 392 3.72 -17.19 11.28
CA PRO A 392 3.30 -16.26 12.34
C PRO A 392 4.49 -15.53 13.01
N GLU A 393 5.65 -16.17 13.10
CA GLU A 393 6.90 -15.56 13.57
C GLU A 393 7.39 -14.44 12.64
N CYS A 394 7.29 -14.60 11.31
CA CYS A 394 7.66 -13.58 10.33
C CYS A 394 6.77 -12.32 10.38
N PHE A 395 5.55 -12.41 10.92
CA PHE A 395 4.56 -11.33 10.97
C PHE A 395 4.01 -11.04 12.37
N SER A 396 4.77 -11.37 13.42
CA SER A 396 4.33 -11.17 14.80
C SER A 396 4.03 -9.70 15.12
N PRO A 397 2.85 -9.35 15.69
CA PRO A 397 2.52 -7.98 16.10
C PRO A 397 3.45 -7.37 17.16
N VAL A 398 4.23 -8.21 17.87
CA VAL A 398 5.22 -7.80 18.87
C VAL A 398 6.66 -7.85 18.37
N MET A 399 6.92 -8.20 17.11
CA MET A 399 8.26 -8.16 16.51
C MET A 399 8.83 -6.73 16.57
N ASP A 400 10.11 -6.59 16.92
CA ASP A 400 10.84 -5.32 16.88
C ASP A 400 10.72 -4.62 15.50
N ILE A 401 10.53 -3.31 15.50
CA ILE A 401 10.20 -2.55 14.29
C ILE A 401 11.35 -2.44 13.29
N HIS A 402 12.60 -2.65 13.73
CA HIS A 402 13.78 -2.73 12.88
C HIS A 402 13.99 -4.12 12.27
N LEU A 403 13.34 -5.16 12.82
CA LEU A 403 13.36 -6.53 12.27
C LEU A 403 12.21 -6.80 11.28
N VAL A 404 11.12 -6.02 11.32
CA VAL A 404 9.98 -6.12 10.38
C VAL A 404 10.37 -6.13 8.88
N PRO A 405 11.37 -5.35 8.39
CA PRO A 405 11.82 -5.42 7.01
C PRO A 405 12.49 -6.75 6.62
N ASP A 406 13.00 -7.47 7.62
CA ASP A 406 13.86 -8.64 7.48
C ASP A 406 13.12 -9.96 7.76
N GLY A 407 12.07 -9.94 8.59
CA GLY A 407 11.23 -11.11 8.90
C GLY A 407 10.79 -11.92 7.67
N PRO A 408 10.33 -11.30 6.56
CA PRO A 408 9.95 -12.06 5.36
C PRO A 408 11.06 -12.80 4.61
N LYS A 409 12.35 -12.59 4.93
CA LYS A 409 13.48 -13.14 4.14
C LYS A 409 13.57 -14.67 4.16
N SER A 410 13.02 -15.31 5.20
CA SER A 410 12.98 -16.77 5.37
C SER A 410 11.81 -17.46 4.65
N ILE A 411 10.87 -16.70 4.09
CA ILE A 411 9.64 -17.27 3.49
C ILE A 411 9.96 -17.90 2.14
N PRO A 412 9.69 -19.20 1.92
CA PRO A 412 9.95 -19.86 0.65
C PRO A 412 8.96 -19.40 -0.44
N PRO A 413 9.33 -19.53 -1.74
CA PRO A 413 8.43 -19.23 -2.84
C PRO A 413 7.15 -20.08 -2.81
N PHE A 414 6.00 -19.47 -3.13
CA PHE A 414 4.72 -20.16 -3.19
C PHE A 414 4.42 -20.67 -4.61
N LEU A 415 4.07 -21.94 -4.74
CA LEU A 415 3.62 -22.54 -6.00
C LEU A 415 2.09 -22.66 -6.03
N SER A 416 1.45 -21.62 -6.55
CA SER A 416 0.00 -21.60 -6.80
C SER A 416 -0.43 -22.71 -7.76
N LYS A 417 -1.32 -23.59 -7.32
CA LYS A 417 -2.02 -24.56 -8.18
C LYS A 417 -2.98 -23.90 -9.16
N ASN A 418 -3.51 -22.72 -8.83
CA ASN A 418 -4.49 -22.00 -9.64
C ASN A 418 -3.90 -21.53 -10.99
N GLN A 419 -4.54 -21.93 -12.11
CA GLN A 419 -4.12 -21.64 -13.50
C GLN A 419 -4.93 -20.50 -14.19
N SER A 420 -5.72 -19.71 -13.46
CA SER A 420 -6.52 -18.61 -14.03
C SER A 420 -5.66 -17.50 -14.63
N SER A 421 -6.07 -16.95 -15.78
CA SER A 421 -5.39 -15.81 -16.42
C SER A 421 -5.65 -14.50 -15.67
N LEU A 422 -4.87 -13.46 -15.98
CA LEU A 422 -5.10 -12.12 -15.41
C LEU A 422 -6.52 -11.60 -15.74
N GLY A 423 -7.02 -11.88 -16.94
CA GLY A 423 -8.38 -11.53 -17.37
C GLY A 423 -9.47 -12.33 -16.64
N ASP A 424 -9.26 -13.63 -16.41
CA ASP A 424 -10.17 -14.44 -15.60
C ASP A 424 -10.20 -13.95 -14.14
N LEU A 425 -9.04 -13.63 -13.56
CA LEU A 425 -8.94 -13.13 -12.19
C LEU A 425 -9.62 -11.76 -12.03
N LEU A 426 -9.47 -10.84 -12.99
CA LEU A 426 -10.15 -9.54 -12.97
C LEU A 426 -11.67 -9.69 -13.09
N LEU A 427 -12.14 -10.51 -14.03
CA LEU A 427 -13.56 -10.76 -14.21
C LEU A 427 -14.19 -11.47 -13.00
N GLY A 428 -13.47 -12.43 -12.41
CA GLY A 428 -13.88 -13.13 -11.20
C GLY A 428 -13.90 -12.25 -9.96
N PHE A 429 -12.93 -11.33 -9.79
CA PHE A 429 -12.92 -10.33 -8.72
C PHE A 429 -14.15 -9.41 -8.79
N LEU A 430 -14.45 -8.88 -9.98
CA LEU A 430 -15.62 -8.02 -10.21
C LEU A 430 -16.92 -8.80 -9.95
N LYS A 431 -17.04 -10.03 -10.49
CA LYS A 431 -18.19 -10.91 -10.23
C LYS A 431 -18.38 -11.20 -8.74
N TYR A 432 -17.29 -11.52 -8.03
CA TYR A 432 -17.31 -11.89 -6.61
C TYR A 432 -17.91 -10.78 -5.75
N TYR A 433 -17.43 -9.54 -5.91
CA TYR A 433 -17.91 -8.40 -5.13
C TYR A 433 -19.25 -7.82 -5.63
N ALA A 434 -19.62 -8.04 -6.90
CA ALA A 434 -20.95 -7.70 -7.41
C ALA A 434 -22.05 -8.68 -6.97
N THR A 435 -21.77 -9.99 -6.90
CA THR A 435 -22.83 -11.03 -6.82
C THR A 435 -22.66 -12.09 -5.72
N VAL A 436 -21.45 -12.35 -5.24
CA VAL A 436 -21.16 -13.49 -4.32
C VAL A 436 -20.99 -13.00 -2.88
N PHE A 437 -20.22 -11.92 -2.67
CA PHE A 437 -19.88 -11.46 -1.33
C PHE A 437 -21.08 -10.75 -0.66
N ARG A 438 -21.53 -11.31 0.48
CA ARG A 438 -22.64 -10.78 1.27
C ARG A 438 -22.15 -9.72 2.27
N TRP A 439 -22.04 -8.48 1.81
CA TRP A 439 -21.70 -7.28 2.60
C TRP A 439 -22.52 -7.12 3.90
N ASP A 440 -23.75 -7.62 3.89
CA ASP A 440 -24.69 -7.63 5.02
C ASP A 440 -24.34 -8.68 6.09
N LYS A 441 -23.65 -9.76 5.72
CA LYS A 441 -23.37 -10.91 6.60
C LYS A 441 -21.90 -11.12 6.94
N TYR A 442 -20.98 -10.66 6.09
CA TYR A 442 -19.57 -11.03 6.18
C TYR A 442 -18.60 -9.85 6.30
N VAL A 443 -17.41 -10.21 6.78
CA VAL A 443 -16.23 -9.40 7.03
C VAL A 443 -15.11 -9.97 6.18
N ILE A 444 -14.34 -9.10 5.54
CA ILE A 444 -13.17 -9.48 4.75
C ILE A 444 -11.97 -9.60 5.69
N SER A 445 -11.32 -10.77 5.75
CA SER A 445 -10.16 -11.01 6.61
C SER A 445 -9.02 -11.71 5.85
N VAL A 446 -7.96 -10.96 5.57
CA VAL A 446 -6.72 -11.48 4.98
C VAL A 446 -5.89 -12.27 6.01
N ARG A 447 -5.99 -11.88 7.29
CA ARG A 447 -5.37 -12.56 8.45
C ARG A 447 -5.96 -13.96 8.68
N GLU A 448 -7.24 -14.15 8.38
CA GLU A 448 -7.89 -15.47 8.45
C GLU A 448 -7.92 -16.22 7.10
N ALA A 449 -7.63 -15.54 5.98
CA ALA A 449 -7.87 -15.97 4.61
C ALA A 449 -9.34 -16.38 4.35
N LYS A 450 -10.29 -15.71 5.00
CA LYS A 450 -11.70 -16.11 5.08
C LYS A 450 -12.67 -14.94 5.15
N ALA A 451 -13.90 -15.19 4.70
CA ALA A 451 -15.04 -14.32 4.97
C ALA A 451 -15.61 -14.67 6.36
N LEU A 452 -15.37 -13.83 7.36
CA LEU A 452 -15.83 -14.08 8.73
C LEU A 452 -17.27 -13.54 8.90
N PRO A 453 -18.15 -14.19 9.69
CA PRO A 453 -19.47 -13.66 9.97
C PRO A 453 -19.39 -12.33 10.75
N LYS A 454 -20.19 -11.33 10.36
CA LYS A 454 -20.35 -10.09 11.13
C LYS A 454 -20.93 -10.43 12.52
N SER A 455 -20.22 -10.04 13.58
CA SER A 455 -20.70 -10.27 14.94
C SER A 455 -21.91 -9.38 15.27
N ASN A 456 -22.67 -9.76 16.30
CA ASN A 456 -23.82 -8.96 16.79
C ASN A 456 -23.42 -7.71 17.60
N CYS A 457 -22.15 -7.31 17.61
CA CYS A 457 -21.68 -6.08 18.26
C CYS A 457 -22.01 -4.82 17.43
N TRP A 458 -22.18 -3.67 18.10
CA TRP A 458 -22.66 -2.41 17.51
C TRP A 458 -21.78 -1.88 16.36
N GLU A 459 -20.46 -2.03 16.47
CA GLU A 459 -19.48 -1.57 15.47
C GLU A 459 -19.68 -2.21 14.08
N TRP A 460 -20.28 -3.40 14.04
CA TRP A 460 -20.50 -4.17 12.81
C TRP A 460 -21.83 -3.80 12.13
N ARG A 461 -22.78 -3.22 12.88
CA ARG A 461 -24.10 -2.80 12.38
C ARG A 461 -24.08 -1.43 11.71
N SER A 462 -23.21 -0.52 12.15
CA SER A 462 -23.10 0.84 11.59
C SER A 462 -22.27 0.91 10.29
N ASN A 463 -21.47 -0.12 10.00
CA ASN A 463 -20.57 -0.15 8.85
C ASN A 463 -21.14 -0.98 7.68
N PHE A 464 -21.44 -0.33 6.56
CA PHE A 464 -21.88 -1.00 5.33
C PHE A 464 -20.84 -2.01 4.83
N LEU A 465 -19.56 -1.61 4.83
CA LEU A 465 -18.43 -2.40 4.36
C LEU A 465 -17.42 -2.58 5.50
N TYR A 466 -16.98 -3.82 5.74
CA TYR A 466 -15.98 -4.12 6.77
C TYR A 466 -14.84 -4.97 6.18
N VAL A 467 -13.63 -4.42 6.27
CA VAL A 467 -12.37 -5.08 5.91
C VAL A 467 -11.47 -5.00 7.15
N GLU A 468 -11.17 -6.16 7.74
CA GLU A 468 -10.31 -6.29 8.93
C GLU A 468 -8.88 -5.86 8.61
N GLU A 469 -8.33 -4.99 9.45
CA GLU A 469 -6.91 -4.64 9.48
C GLU A 469 -6.10 -5.83 10.05
N PRO A 470 -5.08 -6.38 9.36
CA PRO A 470 -4.46 -7.64 9.75
C PRO A 470 -3.60 -7.65 11.04
N PHE A 471 -3.42 -6.53 11.75
CA PHE A 471 -2.64 -6.44 13.00
C PHE A 471 -3.42 -5.89 14.21
N ASP A 472 -4.41 -5.00 13.99
CA ASP A 472 -5.24 -4.35 15.01
C ASP A 472 -6.76 -4.66 14.89
N SER A 473 -7.14 -5.46 13.89
CA SER A 473 -8.52 -5.91 13.59
C SER A 473 -9.56 -4.80 13.37
N SER A 474 -9.16 -3.54 13.24
CA SER A 474 -10.08 -2.42 13.01
C SER A 474 -10.63 -2.39 11.57
N ASN A 475 -11.73 -1.66 11.35
CA ASN A 475 -12.26 -1.50 9.99
C ASN A 475 -11.41 -0.50 9.17
N THR A 476 -10.72 -1.02 8.15
CA THR A 476 -9.96 -0.20 7.19
C THR A 476 -10.88 0.61 6.27
N ALA A 477 -12.08 0.07 5.99
CA ALA A 477 -13.06 0.64 5.06
C ALA A 477 -14.06 1.61 5.71
N ARG A 478 -13.84 2.01 6.98
CA ARG A 478 -14.72 2.89 7.78
C ARG A 478 -15.08 4.25 7.15
N ALA A 479 -14.42 4.65 6.06
CA ALA A 479 -14.76 5.82 5.28
C ALA A 479 -16.09 5.65 4.50
N VAL A 480 -16.49 4.40 4.20
CA VAL A 480 -17.75 4.09 3.51
C VAL A 480 -18.91 4.05 4.51
N HIS A 481 -19.19 5.19 5.14
CA HIS A 481 -20.25 5.39 6.14
C HIS A 481 -21.54 5.97 5.56
N GLU A 482 -21.55 6.38 4.29
CA GLU A 482 -22.74 6.88 3.58
C GLU A 482 -23.37 5.77 2.73
N LYS A 483 -24.69 5.56 2.88
CA LYS A 483 -25.44 4.58 2.07
C LYS A 483 -25.28 4.82 0.56
N MET A 484 -25.33 6.09 0.13
CA MET A 484 -25.18 6.46 -1.28
C MET A 484 -23.82 6.08 -1.86
N LYS A 485 -22.73 6.20 -1.08
CA LYS A 485 -21.38 5.78 -1.50
C LYS A 485 -21.30 4.27 -1.62
N PHE A 486 -21.85 3.55 -0.65
CA PHE A 486 -21.90 2.08 -0.67
C PHE A 486 -22.74 1.54 -1.84
N ASP A 487 -23.90 2.14 -2.10
CA ASP A 487 -24.75 1.78 -3.24
C ASP A 487 -24.05 2.07 -4.58
N ALA A 488 -23.38 3.23 -4.72
CA ALA A 488 -22.58 3.56 -5.89
C ALA A 488 -21.38 2.61 -6.11
N ILE A 489 -20.69 2.19 -5.05
CA ILE A 489 -19.60 1.20 -5.13
C ILE A 489 -20.14 -0.12 -5.71
N LYS A 490 -21.26 -0.64 -5.20
CA LYS A 490 -21.87 -1.88 -5.72
C LYS A 490 -22.33 -1.74 -7.18
N ALA A 491 -22.87 -0.59 -7.57
CA ALA A 491 -23.25 -0.30 -8.95
C ALA A 491 -22.04 -0.40 -9.89
N VAL A 492 -20.96 0.33 -9.58
CA VAL A 492 -19.69 0.30 -10.33
C VAL A 492 -19.11 -1.12 -10.45
N PHE A 493 -19.13 -1.92 -9.38
CA PHE A 493 -18.73 -3.34 -9.42
C PHE A 493 -19.61 -4.16 -10.38
N THR A 494 -20.92 -3.96 -10.33
CA THR A 494 -21.90 -4.73 -11.12
C THR A 494 -21.85 -4.37 -12.60
N GLU A 495 -21.85 -3.08 -12.92
CA GLU A 495 -21.74 -2.56 -14.29
C GLU A 495 -20.41 -2.98 -14.93
N SER A 496 -19.30 -2.84 -14.21
CA SER A 496 -17.98 -3.25 -14.71
C SER A 496 -17.89 -4.76 -14.93
N TRP A 497 -18.50 -5.57 -14.05
CA TRP A 497 -18.60 -7.02 -14.25
C TRP A 497 -19.38 -7.36 -15.53
N GLN A 498 -20.60 -6.82 -15.69
CA GLN A 498 -21.46 -7.08 -16.85
C GLN A 498 -20.80 -6.67 -18.17
N VAL A 499 -20.23 -5.46 -18.22
CA VAL A 499 -19.53 -4.94 -19.40
C VAL A 499 -18.31 -5.79 -19.74
N LEU A 500 -17.46 -6.12 -18.76
CA LEU A 500 -16.25 -6.90 -18.99
C LEU A 500 -16.56 -8.36 -19.36
N GLN A 501 -17.64 -8.94 -18.81
CA GLN A 501 -18.09 -10.30 -19.15
C GLN A 501 -18.39 -10.44 -20.65
N VAL A 502 -19.06 -9.43 -21.23
CA VAL A 502 -19.44 -9.42 -22.66
C VAL A 502 -18.30 -8.94 -23.56
N ARG A 503 -17.60 -7.87 -23.17
CA ARG A 503 -16.62 -7.20 -24.05
C ARG A 503 -15.22 -7.80 -24.02
N LYS A 504 -14.78 -8.40 -22.90
CA LYS A 504 -13.44 -9.00 -22.72
C LYS A 504 -12.28 -8.09 -23.15
N ASP A 505 -12.44 -6.78 -22.97
CA ASP A 505 -11.48 -5.74 -23.33
C ASP A 505 -11.50 -4.67 -22.25
N LEU A 506 -10.32 -4.35 -21.71
CA LEU A 506 -10.14 -3.48 -20.55
C LEU A 506 -10.64 -2.05 -20.80
N ASN A 507 -10.58 -1.56 -22.05
CA ASN A 507 -10.95 -0.19 -22.42
C ASN A 507 -12.41 0.18 -22.10
N TYR A 508 -13.31 -0.81 -22.03
CA TYR A 508 -14.72 -0.58 -21.72
C TYR A 508 -15.00 -0.31 -20.24
N ILE A 509 -14.06 -0.62 -19.34
CA ILE A 509 -14.17 -0.35 -17.90
C ILE A 509 -13.04 0.55 -17.36
N LEU A 510 -11.94 0.69 -18.10
CA LEU A 510 -10.79 1.53 -17.82
C LEU A 510 -10.14 1.92 -19.16
N PRO A 511 -10.42 3.11 -19.71
CA PRO A 511 -9.85 3.53 -20.99
C PRO A 511 -8.33 3.66 -20.89
N ILE A 512 -7.61 2.94 -21.73
CA ILE A 512 -6.14 2.95 -21.81
C ILE A 512 -5.73 3.94 -22.90
N ARG A 513 -5.44 5.19 -22.49
CA ARG A 513 -4.92 6.27 -23.32
C ARG A 513 -3.94 7.11 -22.51
#